data_AF-A0A7S0PLT7-F1
#
_entry.id   AF-A0A7S0PLT7-F1
#
_cell.length_a   1.000
_cell.length_b   1.000
_cell.length_c   1.000
_cell.angle_alpha   90.00
_cell.angle_beta   90.00
_cell.angle_gamma   90.00
#
_symmetry.space_group_name_H-M   'P 1'
#
loop_
_entity.id
_entity.type
_entity.pdbx_description
1 polymer ?
#
loop_
_entity_poly.entity_id
_entity_poly.type
_entity_poly.pdbx_seq_one_letter_code
_entity_poly.pdbx_strand_id
1 'polypeptide(L)'
;AGAMARASTAFIFLALIAAAGHVDAECGVAARGCNPPAQFSGMKKSTTLPTIVASTGITQDFKDKLDEGHQVLINFAGGAGPTTAYILEGGGTDAAYADFKTKNCEQTTFEGYCGADNLITQAKNSQVGFMKGAGGKTCSCGHALESSAGLYYILESSSTAEGVGERAVHEMCHVTQMSRGEYFPTWLMEGGAVHTECLLQKKLTWSTQTYEDCFRTGGGRGGVIPNFRSYYASTYGSTNGLKKGELRECDGFVGNSDTEATQKAGGADPSHLYYDTGTVAIAYIINKAGITSQQFWQSNELGKGFWNTIVPFDGHDLTTGYPGQCPEDKGWKKSLLAITKHATVAEFYAEFDAWAKTASVADVVAILETQSAIDTQTAGVFDLSTATEGTDHDPCGSPLSAGSSLSGVVSAVVAAATVVLAGTGRA
;
A
#
# COMPACT_ATOMS: atom_id res chain seq x y z
N ALA A 1 51.03 -20.76 -43.08
CA ALA A 1 50.45 -19.73 -42.19
C ALA A 1 49.29 -19.06 -42.91
N GLY A 2 48.12 -18.99 -42.28
CA GLY A 2 46.97 -18.22 -42.78
C GLY A 2 45.73 -19.04 -43.14
N ALA A 3 44.87 -19.31 -42.15
CA ALA A 3 43.45 -19.63 -42.34
C ALA A 3 42.68 -18.93 -41.21
N MET A 4 42.26 -17.68 -41.48
CA MET A 4 40.86 -17.25 -41.64
C MET A 4 39.90 -17.61 -40.50
N ALA A 5 39.55 -16.55 -39.77
CA ALA A 5 38.53 -16.46 -38.75
C ALA A 5 37.13 -16.78 -39.29
N ARG A 6 36.46 -17.79 -38.72
CA ARG A 6 34.98 -17.94 -38.73
C ARG A 6 34.53 -18.79 -37.55
N ALA A 7 34.62 -18.27 -36.33
CA ALA A 7 34.02 -18.91 -35.14
C ALA A 7 33.42 -17.92 -34.13
N SER A 8 33.31 -16.64 -34.47
CA SER A 8 32.98 -15.60 -33.46
C SER A 8 31.63 -14.92 -33.67
N THR A 9 30.94 -15.16 -34.79
CA THR A 9 29.69 -14.45 -35.09
C THR A 9 28.45 -15.16 -34.53
N ALA A 10 28.45 -16.48 -34.40
CA ALA A 10 27.26 -17.23 -33.98
C ALA A 10 26.95 -17.13 -32.47
N PHE A 11 27.97 -17.04 -31.61
CA PHE A 11 27.78 -16.92 -30.16
C PHE A 11 27.33 -15.53 -29.71
N ILE A 12 27.70 -14.48 -30.45
CA ILE A 12 27.29 -13.11 -30.15
C ILE A 12 25.81 -12.90 -30.48
N PHE A 13 25.28 -13.52 -31.54
CA PHE A 13 23.87 -13.43 -31.89
C PHE A 13 22.95 -14.21 -30.93
N LEU A 14 23.38 -15.35 -30.36
CA LEU A 14 22.55 -16.07 -29.37
C LEU A 14 22.50 -15.35 -28.01
N ALA A 15 23.61 -14.72 -27.59
CA ALA A 15 23.63 -13.89 -26.38
C ALA A 15 22.84 -12.58 -26.57
N LEU A 16 22.85 -12.01 -27.78
CA LEU A 16 22.02 -10.85 -28.12
C LEU A 16 20.54 -11.20 -28.24
N ILE A 17 20.14 -12.42 -28.61
CA ILE A 17 18.73 -12.83 -28.63
C ILE A 17 18.22 -13.14 -27.21
N ALA A 18 19.07 -13.65 -26.30
CA ALA A 18 18.72 -13.77 -24.89
C ALA A 18 18.59 -12.40 -24.19
N ALA A 19 19.37 -11.39 -24.62
CA ALA A 19 19.27 -10.02 -24.13
C ALA A 19 18.18 -9.17 -24.85
N ALA A 20 17.81 -9.52 -26.09
CA ALA A 20 16.81 -8.82 -26.90
C ALA A 20 15.43 -9.50 -26.89
N GLY A 21 15.21 -10.47 -26.01
CA GLY A 21 13.96 -11.23 -25.87
C GLY A 21 13.01 -10.71 -24.79
N HIS A 22 13.40 -9.72 -23.97
CA HIS A 22 12.43 -8.94 -23.19
C HIS A 22 11.85 -7.87 -24.09
N VAL A 23 11.05 -8.29 -25.06
CA VAL A 23 10.06 -7.41 -25.64
C VAL A 23 9.20 -6.97 -24.47
N ASP A 24 9.10 -5.67 -24.22
CA ASP A 24 8.14 -5.06 -23.31
C ASP A 24 6.74 -5.53 -23.71
N ALA A 25 6.35 -6.70 -23.22
CA ALA A 25 4.99 -7.15 -23.26
C ALA A 25 4.22 -6.15 -22.41
N GLU A 26 3.15 -5.58 -22.97
CA GLU A 26 2.16 -4.83 -22.22
C GLU A 26 1.99 -5.51 -20.85
N CYS A 27 2.18 -4.74 -19.77
CA CYS A 27 1.80 -5.25 -18.46
C CYS A 27 0.35 -5.66 -18.61
N GLY A 28 0.02 -6.93 -18.36
CA GLY A 28 -1.38 -7.35 -18.35
C GLY A 28 -2.10 -6.48 -17.34
N VAL A 29 -2.82 -5.46 -17.81
CA VAL A 29 -3.46 -4.48 -16.93
C VAL A 29 -4.51 -5.25 -16.16
N ALA A 30 -4.35 -5.29 -14.84
CA ALA A 30 -5.35 -5.86 -13.97
C ALA A 30 -6.68 -5.14 -14.21
N ALA A 31 -7.65 -5.85 -14.79
CA ALA A 31 -8.94 -5.33 -15.21
C ALA A 31 -9.91 -5.16 -14.02
N ARG A 32 -9.51 -4.35 -13.04
CA ARG A 32 -10.42 -3.74 -12.04
C ARG A 32 -10.28 -2.23 -12.14
N GLY A 33 -11.39 -1.52 -12.38
CA GLY A 33 -11.37 -0.07 -12.63
C GLY A 33 -10.96 0.78 -11.42
N CYS A 34 -10.78 0.18 -10.23
CA CYS A 34 -10.41 0.89 -9.00
C CYS A 34 -8.91 0.89 -8.68
N ASN A 35 -8.02 0.55 -9.62
CA ASN A 35 -6.59 0.35 -9.37
C ASN A 35 -6.35 -0.68 -8.25
N PRO A 36 -6.38 -2.00 -8.53
CA PRO A 36 -5.90 -2.96 -7.54
C PRO A 36 -4.47 -2.55 -7.18
N PRO A 37 -4.08 -2.59 -5.89
CA PRO A 37 -2.75 -2.17 -5.48
C PRO A 37 -1.73 -2.93 -6.32
N ALA A 38 -0.70 -2.22 -6.77
CA ALA A 38 0.40 -2.86 -7.47
C ALA A 38 0.93 -3.96 -6.55
N GLN A 39 0.89 -5.20 -7.01
CA GLN A 39 1.29 -6.36 -6.20
C GLN A 39 2.73 -6.23 -5.73
N PHE A 40 3.53 -5.42 -6.43
CA PHE A 40 4.93 -5.15 -6.11
C PHE A 40 5.21 -3.66 -6.18
N SER A 41 6.22 -3.22 -5.42
CA SER A 41 6.69 -1.85 -5.43
C SER A 41 8.16 -1.80 -5.82
N GLY A 42 8.46 -0.98 -6.83
CA GLY A 42 9.79 -0.54 -7.20
C GLY A 42 10.32 0.60 -6.33
N MET A 43 9.49 1.15 -5.43
CA MET A 43 9.89 2.28 -4.58
C MET A 43 10.93 1.86 -3.54
N LYS A 44 11.94 2.70 -3.38
CA LYS A 44 13.01 2.50 -2.40
C LYS A 44 12.66 3.17 -1.08
N LYS A 45 13.07 2.55 0.03
CA LYS A 45 12.90 3.16 1.35
C LYS A 45 13.72 4.44 1.44
N SER A 46 13.17 5.44 2.11
CA SER A 46 13.70 6.80 2.06
C SER A 46 13.41 7.55 3.35
N THR A 47 14.26 8.53 3.66
CA THR A 47 14.01 9.57 4.67
C THR A 47 13.78 10.94 4.03
N THR A 48 13.70 11.00 2.70
CA THR A 48 13.49 12.22 1.93
C THR A 48 12.02 12.61 1.94
N LEU A 49 11.74 13.89 2.18
CA LEU A 49 10.39 14.45 2.10
C LEU A 49 9.82 14.40 0.67
N PRO A 50 8.49 14.32 0.52
CA PRO A 50 7.84 14.46 -0.76
C PRO A 50 8.16 15.80 -1.45
N THR A 51 8.22 15.79 -2.78
CA THR A 51 8.23 17.05 -3.55
C THR A 51 6.83 17.64 -3.57
N ILE A 52 6.65 18.86 -3.05
CA ILE A 52 5.35 19.54 -3.08
C ILE A 52 5.12 20.21 -4.44
N VAL A 53 3.97 19.92 -5.06
CA VAL A 53 3.40 20.62 -6.22
C VAL A 53 2.04 21.14 -5.81
N ALA A 54 1.87 22.47 -5.76
CA ALA A 54 0.65 23.08 -5.24
C ALA A 54 0.02 24.04 -6.25
N SER A 55 -1.32 24.10 -6.25
CA SER A 55 -2.06 25.14 -6.95
C SER A 55 -1.64 26.54 -6.50
N THR A 56 -1.81 27.53 -7.38
CA THR A 56 -1.34 28.90 -7.16
C THR A 56 -1.92 29.58 -5.92
N GLY A 57 -3.15 29.26 -5.52
CA GLY A 57 -3.79 29.84 -4.34
C GLY A 57 -3.39 29.22 -3.00
N ILE A 58 -2.56 28.16 -2.98
CA ILE A 58 -2.15 27.48 -1.74
C ILE A 58 -1.10 28.30 -0.98
N THR A 59 -1.41 28.63 0.27
CA THR A 59 -0.52 29.43 1.14
C THR A 59 0.69 28.61 1.60
N GLN A 60 1.70 29.30 2.13
CA GLN A 60 2.88 28.63 2.70
C GLN A 60 2.53 27.80 3.95
N ASP A 61 1.57 28.26 4.76
CA ASP A 61 1.14 27.55 5.96
C ASP A 61 0.62 26.13 5.65
N PHE A 62 -0.19 25.96 4.60
CA PHE A 62 -0.60 24.62 4.14
C PHE A 62 0.59 23.73 3.76
N LYS A 63 1.61 24.29 3.12
CA LYS A 63 2.80 23.54 2.70
C LYS A 63 3.65 23.16 3.90
N ASP A 64 3.87 24.08 4.83
CA ASP A 64 4.66 23.85 6.05
C ASP A 64 4.02 22.78 6.94
N LYS A 65 2.69 22.83 7.14
CA LYS A 65 1.96 21.83 7.93
C LYS A 65 1.95 20.45 7.27
N LEU A 66 1.86 20.40 5.94
CA LEU A 66 1.95 19.17 5.16
C LEU A 66 3.35 18.54 5.26
N ASP A 67 4.41 19.32 5.05
CA ASP A 67 5.80 18.89 5.23
C ASP A 67 6.05 18.38 6.66
N GLU A 68 5.52 19.07 7.68
CA GLU A 68 5.66 18.64 9.07
C GLU A 68 4.99 17.28 9.33
N GLY A 69 3.78 17.08 8.83
CA GLY A 69 3.08 15.80 8.93
C GLY A 69 3.82 14.66 8.22
N HIS A 70 4.33 14.90 7.01
CA HIS A 70 5.20 13.95 6.30
C HIS A 70 6.47 13.64 7.10
N GLN A 71 7.14 14.65 7.61
CA GLN A 71 8.40 14.50 8.34
C GLN A 71 8.22 13.69 9.62
N VAL A 72 7.14 13.93 10.37
CA VAL A 72 6.84 13.22 11.61
C VAL A 72 6.67 11.73 11.35
N LEU A 73 5.92 11.35 10.30
CA LEU A 73 5.80 9.93 9.93
C LEU A 73 7.13 9.36 9.43
N ILE A 74 7.85 10.07 8.54
CA ILE A 74 9.13 9.60 8.01
C ILE A 74 10.11 9.34 9.15
N ASN A 75 10.15 10.21 10.16
CA ASN A 75 10.97 10.02 11.36
C ASN A 75 10.54 8.81 12.19
N PHE A 76 9.28 8.39 12.12
CA PHE A 76 8.79 7.24 12.87
C PHE A 76 8.90 5.92 12.10
N ALA A 77 8.34 5.82 10.90
CA ALA A 77 8.21 4.55 10.16
C ALA A 77 9.06 4.48 8.89
N GLY A 78 9.81 5.56 8.59
CA GLY A 78 10.44 5.77 7.29
C GLY A 78 9.43 6.16 6.22
N GLY A 79 9.93 6.62 5.08
CA GLY A 79 9.17 6.84 3.86
C GLY A 79 9.58 5.87 2.75
N ALA A 80 9.09 6.12 1.55
CA ALA A 80 9.59 5.52 0.32
C ALA A 80 9.56 6.57 -0.79
N GLY A 81 10.28 6.36 -1.89
CA GLY A 81 10.26 7.33 -2.97
C GLY A 81 10.80 6.85 -4.31
N PRO A 82 10.75 7.74 -5.32
CA PRO A 82 10.34 9.15 -5.21
C PRO A 82 8.84 9.35 -4.92
N THR A 83 8.52 10.42 -4.19
CA THR A 83 7.13 10.78 -3.80
C THR A 83 6.86 12.25 -4.10
N THR A 84 5.69 12.51 -4.67
CA THR A 84 5.19 13.86 -4.94
C THR A 84 3.90 14.09 -4.15
N ALA A 85 3.78 15.24 -3.50
CA ALA A 85 2.58 15.68 -2.83
C ALA A 85 1.91 16.80 -3.62
N TYR A 86 0.70 16.54 -4.10
CA TYR A 86 -0.11 17.45 -4.90
C TYR A 86 -1.17 18.11 -4.03
N ILE A 87 -1.13 19.44 -3.92
CA ILE A 87 -2.13 20.21 -3.18
C ILE A 87 -2.98 21.01 -4.17
N LEU A 88 -4.27 20.69 -4.26
CA LEU A 88 -5.19 21.33 -5.19
C LEU A 88 -6.17 22.22 -4.43
N GLU A 89 -6.26 23.49 -4.81
CA GLU A 89 -7.22 24.43 -4.22
C GLU A 89 -8.65 24.12 -4.68
N GLY A 90 -9.63 24.28 -3.78
CA GLY A 90 -11.04 24.10 -4.11
C GLY A 90 -11.57 25.26 -4.96
N GLY A 91 -12.21 24.95 -6.09
CA GLY A 91 -12.87 25.97 -6.94
C GLY A 91 -11.92 26.83 -7.78
N GLY A 92 -10.63 26.47 -7.86
CA GLY A 92 -9.65 27.15 -8.71
C GLY A 92 -9.96 27.09 -10.22
N THR A 93 -9.34 27.99 -10.99
CA THR A 93 -9.44 28.01 -12.47
C THR A 93 -8.47 27.01 -13.11
N ASP A 94 -8.63 26.71 -14.42
CA ASP A 94 -7.70 25.82 -15.15
C ASP A 94 -6.22 26.23 -15.02
N ALA A 95 -5.94 27.53 -14.99
CA ALA A 95 -4.58 28.04 -14.84
C ALA A 95 -3.96 27.65 -13.49
N ALA A 96 -4.77 27.53 -12.43
CA ALA A 96 -4.29 27.13 -11.10
C ALA A 96 -3.84 25.67 -11.02
N TYR A 97 -4.26 24.83 -11.97
CA TYR A 97 -3.92 23.40 -12.01
C TYR A 97 -2.93 23.04 -13.12
N ALA A 98 -2.38 24.02 -13.85
CA ALA A 98 -1.52 23.76 -15.00
C ALA A 98 -0.25 23.00 -14.60
N ASP A 99 0.43 23.42 -13.53
CA ASP A 99 1.64 22.75 -13.05
C ASP A 99 1.33 21.35 -12.48
N PHE A 100 0.25 21.23 -11.70
CA PHE A 100 -0.29 19.94 -11.27
C PHE A 100 -0.49 18.99 -12.46
N LYS A 101 -1.21 19.42 -13.50
CA LYS A 101 -1.52 18.58 -14.66
C LYS A 101 -0.26 18.09 -15.35
N THR A 102 0.69 18.99 -15.60
CA THR A 102 1.98 18.64 -16.21
C THR A 102 2.75 17.64 -15.33
N LYS A 103 2.97 17.96 -14.06
CA LYS A 103 3.77 17.14 -13.14
C LYS A 103 3.13 15.78 -12.85
N ASN A 104 1.82 15.76 -12.64
CA ASN A 104 1.08 14.52 -12.45
C ASN A 104 1.19 13.65 -13.69
N CYS A 105 0.99 14.20 -14.90
CA CYS A 105 1.09 13.39 -16.11
C CYS A 105 2.53 12.98 -16.43
N GLU A 106 3.54 13.79 -16.12
CA GLU A 106 4.95 13.35 -16.17
C GLU A 106 5.20 12.14 -15.26
N GLN A 107 4.59 12.10 -14.07
CA GLN A 107 4.77 11.02 -13.11
C GLN A 107 3.94 9.77 -13.44
N THR A 108 2.66 9.93 -13.77
CA THR A 108 1.67 8.84 -13.75
C THR A 108 1.24 8.35 -15.13
N THR A 109 1.70 8.99 -16.22
CA THR A 109 1.35 8.52 -17.57
C THR A 109 1.84 7.09 -17.76
N PHE A 110 0.90 6.18 -17.82
CA PHE A 110 1.12 4.78 -18.08
C PHE A 110 0.08 4.36 -19.11
N GLU A 111 0.54 3.79 -20.23
CA GLU A 111 -0.33 3.40 -21.36
C GLU A 111 -1.22 4.54 -21.90
N GLY A 112 -0.71 5.78 -21.84
CA GLY A 112 -1.38 6.96 -22.41
C GLY A 112 -2.43 7.63 -21.52
N TYR A 113 -2.62 7.18 -20.28
CA TYR A 113 -3.55 7.80 -19.32
C TYR A 113 -2.81 8.24 -18.04
N CYS A 114 -3.12 9.46 -17.54
CA CYS A 114 -2.54 10.01 -16.30
C CYS A 114 -3.55 10.41 -15.22
N GLY A 115 -4.86 10.33 -15.47
CA GLY A 115 -5.89 10.61 -14.43
C GLY A 115 -6.02 12.05 -13.92
N ALA A 116 -5.18 13.00 -14.37
CA ALA A 116 -5.17 14.38 -13.88
C ALA A 116 -6.53 15.09 -13.98
N ASP A 117 -7.24 14.90 -15.10
CA ASP A 117 -8.50 15.61 -15.37
C ASP A 117 -9.61 15.22 -14.37
N ASN A 118 -9.61 13.98 -13.86
CA ASN A 118 -10.57 13.56 -12.83
C ASN A 118 -10.32 14.29 -11.51
N LEU A 119 -9.05 14.42 -11.10
CA LEU A 119 -8.65 15.12 -9.87
C LEU A 119 -8.90 16.63 -9.97
N ILE A 120 -8.62 17.22 -11.13
CA ILE A 120 -8.94 18.64 -11.40
C ILE A 120 -10.45 18.87 -11.33
N THR A 121 -11.25 17.94 -11.88
CA THR A 121 -12.71 18.04 -11.83
C THR A 121 -13.22 17.99 -10.39
N GLN A 122 -12.67 17.09 -9.56
CA GLN A 122 -12.98 17.04 -8.12
C GLN A 122 -12.62 18.36 -7.42
N ALA A 123 -11.41 18.88 -7.64
CA ALA A 123 -10.95 20.15 -7.07
C ALA A 123 -11.81 21.34 -7.48
N LYS A 124 -12.15 21.45 -8.77
CA LYS A 124 -13.08 22.48 -9.27
C LYS A 124 -14.46 22.41 -8.60
N ASN A 125 -14.93 21.20 -8.32
CA ASN A 125 -16.19 20.97 -7.62
C ASN A 125 -16.07 21.11 -6.09
N SER A 126 -14.89 21.51 -5.57
CA SER A 126 -14.59 21.62 -4.14
C SER A 126 -14.90 20.33 -3.38
N GLN A 127 -14.66 19.18 -4.01
CA GLN A 127 -14.81 17.87 -3.37
C GLN A 127 -13.53 17.56 -2.59
N VAL A 128 -13.61 17.64 -1.26
CA VAL A 128 -12.48 17.30 -0.39
C VAL A 128 -12.05 15.86 -0.58
N GLY A 129 -10.74 15.64 -0.66
CA GLY A 129 -10.16 14.32 -0.84
C GLY A 129 -8.71 14.28 -0.42
N PHE A 130 -8.38 13.37 0.49
CA PHE A 130 -7.02 13.04 0.87
C PHE A 130 -6.79 11.59 0.51
N MET A 131 -5.74 11.32 -0.26
CA MET A 131 -5.45 9.98 -0.74
C MET A 131 -4.00 9.85 -1.21
N LYS A 132 -3.37 8.72 -0.86
CA LYS A 132 -2.32 8.12 -1.66
C LYS A 132 -2.97 7.53 -2.91
N GLY A 133 -2.80 8.18 -4.06
CA GLY A 133 -3.32 7.70 -5.33
C GLY A 133 -2.31 6.83 -6.09
N ALA A 134 -2.58 6.62 -7.38
CA ALA A 134 -1.58 6.00 -8.26
C ALA A 134 -0.40 6.97 -8.43
N GLY A 135 0.83 6.48 -8.21
CA GLY A 135 2.02 7.15 -8.70
C GLY A 135 2.49 6.56 -10.04
N GLY A 136 3.77 6.70 -10.33
CA GLY A 136 4.37 6.16 -11.54
C GLY A 136 4.39 4.64 -11.53
N LYS A 137 4.24 4.04 -12.72
CA LYS A 137 4.25 2.60 -12.93
C LYS A 137 5.31 2.23 -13.96
N THR A 138 5.97 1.10 -13.75
CA THR A 138 6.89 0.48 -14.71
C THR A 138 6.50 -0.98 -14.92
N CYS A 139 6.80 -1.54 -16.10
CA CYS A 139 6.61 -2.96 -16.35
C CYS A 139 7.86 -3.76 -16.03
N SER A 140 7.68 -4.89 -15.34
CA SER A 140 8.72 -5.90 -15.20
C SER A 140 8.10 -7.29 -15.14
N CYS A 141 8.55 -8.19 -16.01
CA CYS A 141 8.13 -9.59 -16.05
C CYS A 141 6.61 -9.83 -16.09
N GLY A 142 5.88 -8.95 -16.79
CA GLY A 142 4.41 -9.02 -16.92
C GLY A 142 3.64 -8.40 -15.76
N HIS A 143 4.33 -7.84 -14.76
CA HIS A 143 3.74 -7.17 -13.61
C HIS A 143 3.95 -5.65 -13.68
N ALA A 144 2.91 -4.89 -13.32
CA ALA A 144 3.02 -3.46 -13.07
C ALA A 144 3.65 -3.24 -11.68
N LEU A 145 4.76 -2.52 -11.64
CA LEU A 145 5.46 -2.10 -10.42
C LEU A 145 5.17 -0.63 -10.15
N GLU A 146 4.81 -0.28 -8.93
CA GLU A 146 4.76 1.13 -8.52
C GLU A 146 6.19 1.66 -8.35
N SER A 147 6.61 2.60 -9.20
CA SER A 147 7.96 3.18 -9.24
C SER A 147 8.08 4.51 -8.50
N SER A 148 6.95 5.16 -8.18
CA SER A 148 6.87 6.38 -7.39
C SER A 148 5.49 6.50 -6.78
N ALA A 149 5.30 7.38 -5.79
CA ALA A 149 3.99 7.63 -5.17
C ALA A 149 3.48 9.05 -5.43
N GLY A 150 2.17 9.18 -5.61
CA GLY A 150 1.45 10.46 -5.62
C GLY A 150 0.55 10.57 -4.39
N LEU A 151 0.75 11.61 -3.59
CA LEU A 151 -0.14 11.99 -2.50
C LEU A 151 -1.01 13.16 -2.96
N TYR A 152 -2.32 13.06 -2.83
CA TYR A 152 -3.25 14.07 -3.33
C TYR A 152 -4.04 14.67 -2.18
N TYR A 153 -4.01 16.00 -2.09
CA TYR A 153 -4.70 16.81 -1.09
C TYR A 153 -5.61 17.79 -1.83
N ILE A 154 -6.85 17.38 -2.05
CA ILE A 154 -7.88 18.19 -2.67
C ILE A 154 -8.63 18.93 -1.57
N LEU A 155 -8.56 20.25 -1.60
CA LEU A 155 -9.10 21.10 -0.54
C LEU A 155 -10.51 21.59 -0.87
N GLU A 156 -11.27 21.85 0.18
CA GLU A 156 -12.53 22.60 0.13
C GLU A 156 -12.39 23.89 0.96
N SER A 157 -13.41 24.75 0.93
CA SER A 157 -13.37 26.04 1.64
C SER A 157 -13.20 25.94 3.17
N SER A 158 -13.57 24.79 3.75
CA SER A 158 -13.45 24.49 5.18
C SER A 158 -12.15 23.80 5.56
N SER A 159 -11.31 23.42 4.59
CA SER A 159 -10.03 22.78 4.88
C SER A 159 -9.11 23.74 5.65
N THR A 160 -8.45 23.23 6.69
CA THR A 160 -7.44 23.96 7.46
C THR A 160 -6.05 23.38 7.21
N ALA A 161 -5.01 24.19 7.39
CA ALA A 161 -3.64 23.74 7.23
C ALA A 161 -3.29 22.65 8.27
N GLU A 162 -3.79 22.78 9.50
CA GLU A 162 -3.66 21.76 10.54
C GLU A 162 -4.28 20.43 10.13
N GLY A 163 -5.51 20.44 9.58
CA GLY A 163 -6.18 19.23 9.13
C GLY A 163 -5.45 18.56 7.95
N VAL A 164 -4.84 19.36 7.07
CA VAL A 164 -3.99 18.84 5.99
C VAL A 164 -2.72 18.22 6.54
N GLY A 165 -2.07 18.83 7.54
CA GLY A 165 -0.89 18.27 8.19
C GLY A 165 -1.17 16.97 8.95
N GLU A 166 -2.33 16.85 9.60
CA GLU A 166 -2.78 15.59 10.21
C GLU A 166 -2.95 14.50 9.15
N ARG A 167 -3.64 14.82 8.04
CA ARG A 167 -3.82 13.89 6.91
C ARG A 167 -2.52 13.57 6.18
N ALA A 168 -1.52 14.44 6.25
CA ALA A 168 -0.20 14.16 5.69
C ALA A 168 0.47 12.97 6.39
N VAL A 169 0.26 12.78 7.70
CA VAL A 169 0.69 11.58 8.43
C VAL A 169 0.01 10.32 7.86
N HIS A 170 -1.31 10.38 7.63
CA HIS A 170 -2.10 9.25 7.10
C HIS A 170 -1.67 8.85 5.70
N GLU A 171 -1.63 9.79 4.77
CA GLU A 171 -1.37 9.45 3.36
C GLU A 171 0.08 9.02 3.15
N MET A 172 1.03 9.61 3.87
CA MET A 172 2.42 9.13 3.84
C MET A 172 2.55 7.74 4.47
N CYS A 173 1.67 7.35 5.40
CA CYS A 173 1.65 5.99 5.95
C CYS A 173 1.34 4.99 4.85
N HIS A 174 0.40 5.29 3.97
CA HIS A 174 0.13 4.45 2.82
C HIS A 174 1.32 4.32 1.87
N VAL A 175 2.16 5.35 1.71
CA VAL A 175 3.43 5.23 0.95
C VAL A 175 4.34 4.20 1.60
N THR A 176 4.53 4.27 2.92
CA THR A 176 5.38 3.35 3.67
C THR A 176 4.85 1.91 3.68
N GLN A 177 3.54 1.74 3.76
CA GLN A 177 2.86 0.45 3.70
C GLN A 177 2.92 -0.15 2.29
N MET A 178 2.55 0.61 1.25
CA MET A 178 2.51 0.11 -0.13
C MET A 178 3.90 -0.13 -0.71
N SER A 179 4.94 0.55 -0.21
CA SER A 179 6.32 0.26 -0.64
C SER A 179 6.82 -1.13 -0.24
N ARG A 180 6.04 -1.91 0.54
CA ARG A 180 6.34 -3.32 0.80
C ARG A 180 6.03 -4.19 -0.40
N GLY A 181 5.19 -3.72 -1.33
CA GLY A 181 4.81 -4.45 -2.53
C GLY A 181 4.01 -5.70 -2.20
N GLU A 182 2.85 -5.57 -1.57
CA GLU A 182 1.97 -6.69 -1.20
C GLU A 182 0.51 -6.23 -1.30
N TYR A 183 -0.42 -7.18 -1.50
CA TYR A 183 -1.85 -6.91 -1.50
C TYR A 183 -2.43 -7.06 -0.09
N PHE A 184 -2.53 -5.93 0.62
CA PHE A 184 -2.97 -5.88 2.01
C PHE A 184 -4.49 -5.79 2.19
N PRO A 185 -5.04 -6.35 3.30
CA PRO A 185 -6.38 -6.06 3.78
C PRO A 185 -6.65 -4.55 3.91
N THR A 186 -7.82 -4.07 3.48
CA THR A 186 -8.17 -2.64 3.62
C THR A 186 -8.18 -2.18 5.08
N TRP A 187 -8.71 -3.00 6.00
CA TRP A 187 -8.71 -2.68 7.44
C TRP A 187 -7.31 -2.46 8.01
N LEU A 188 -6.31 -3.17 7.48
CA LEU A 188 -4.94 -3.09 7.96
C LEU A 188 -4.25 -1.83 7.41
N MET A 189 -4.53 -1.47 6.15
CA MET A 189 -3.98 -0.27 5.51
C MET A 189 -4.55 0.99 6.15
N GLU A 190 -5.87 1.16 6.12
CA GLU A 190 -6.57 2.34 6.64
C GLU A 190 -6.46 2.42 8.15
N GLY A 191 -6.63 1.28 8.84
CA GLY A 191 -6.45 1.20 10.28
C GLY A 191 -5.03 1.54 10.73
N GLY A 192 -4.02 1.14 9.95
CA GLY A 192 -2.61 1.47 10.22
C GLY A 192 -2.31 2.95 10.01
N ALA A 193 -2.91 3.57 9.00
CA ALA A 193 -2.78 5.00 8.76
C ALA A 193 -3.44 5.82 9.87
N VAL A 194 -4.68 5.51 10.28
CA VAL A 194 -5.31 6.18 11.44
C VAL A 194 -4.61 5.88 12.76
N HIS A 195 -4.07 4.66 12.94
CA HIS A 195 -3.24 4.34 14.10
C HIS A 195 -2.02 5.27 14.18
N THR A 196 -1.33 5.50 13.06
CA THR A 196 -0.16 6.42 13.02
C THR A 196 -0.55 7.89 13.14
N GLU A 197 -1.69 8.32 12.58
CA GLU A 197 -2.27 9.64 12.86
C GLU A 197 -2.37 9.86 14.38
N CYS A 198 -3.05 8.97 15.10
CA CYS A 198 -3.22 9.10 16.53
C CYS A 198 -1.90 8.97 17.31
N LEU A 199 -1.05 8.02 16.93
CA LEU A 199 0.23 7.76 17.60
C LEU A 199 1.14 9.00 17.56
N LEU A 200 1.14 9.70 16.43
CA LEU A 200 2.05 10.79 16.14
C LEU A 200 1.42 12.18 16.34
N GLN A 201 0.13 12.24 16.68
CA GLN A 201 -0.64 13.47 16.81
C GLN A 201 0.04 14.51 17.71
N LYS A 202 0.61 14.11 18.85
CA LYS A 202 1.30 15.02 19.80
C LYS A 202 2.66 15.53 19.28
N LYS A 203 3.18 14.98 18.18
CA LYS A 203 4.44 15.45 17.55
C LYS A 203 4.21 16.64 16.63
N LEU A 204 2.98 16.88 16.21
CA LEU A 204 2.62 18.05 15.42
C LEU A 204 2.65 19.30 16.31
N THR A 205 3.34 20.35 15.87
CA THR A 205 3.65 21.58 16.62
C THR A 205 2.41 22.35 17.07
N TRP A 206 1.27 22.11 16.44
CA TRP A 206 -0.02 22.73 16.76
C TRP A 206 -0.93 21.86 17.64
N SER A 207 -0.55 20.60 17.86
CA SER A 207 -1.42 19.63 18.53
C SER A 207 -0.99 19.39 19.97
N THR A 208 -1.99 19.27 20.85
CA THR A 208 -1.81 18.86 22.25
C THR A 208 -2.48 17.52 22.55
N GLN A 209 -3.14 16.92 21.56
CA GLN A 209 -3.89 15.68 21.72
C GLN A 209 -2.92 14.51 21.96
N THR A 210 -3.17 13.75 23.03
CA THR A 210 -2.47 12.48 23.27
C THR A 210 -3.02 11.38 22.36
N TYR A 211 -2.34 10.24 22.34
CA TYR A 211 -2.75 9.03 21.65
C TYR A 211 -4.17 8.59 22.06
N GLU A 212 -4.45 8.62 23.36
CA GLU A 212 -5.78 8.30 23.88
C GLU A 212 -6.82 9.36 23.49
N ASP A 213 -6.48 10.65 23.56
CA ASP A 213 -7.40 11.73 23.15
C ASP A 213 -7.79 11.59 21.68
N CYS A 214 -6.83 11.25 20.82
CA CYS A 214 -7.11 10.99 19.40
C CYS A 214 -8.07 9.79 19.23
N PHE A 215 -7.85 8.69 19.95
CA PHE A 215 -8.77 7.54 19.93
C PHE A 215 -10.17 7.89 20.41
N ARG A 216 -10.30 8.81 21.37
CA ARG A 216 -11.59 9.20 21.94
C ARG A 216 -12.35 10.19 21.06
N THR A 217 -11.67 11.18 20.49
CA THR A 217 -12.33 12.36 19.89
C THR A 217 -11.72 12.84 18.58
N GLY A 218 -10.52 12.40 18.22
CA GLY A 218 -9.82 12.80 17.00
C GLY A 218 -10.11 11.85 15.84
N GLY A 219 -9.11 11.06 15.45
CA GLY A 219 -9.21 9.94 14.50
C GLY A 219 -10.02 10.26 13.26
N GLY A 220 -9.80 11.42 12.62
CA GLY A 220 -10.35 11.83 11.32
C GLY A 220 -11.88 11.86 11.13
N ARG A 221 -12.69 11.38 12.09
CA ARG A 221 -14.12 11.06 11.92
C ARG A 221 -14.91 11.13 13.24
N GLY A 222 -14.45 11.89 14.23
CA GLY A 222 -15.13 12.06 15.52
C GLY A 222 -14.77 11.01 16.59
N GLY A 223 -13.63 10.33 16.43
CA GLY A 223 -13.04 9.39 17.39
C GLY A 223 -13.11 7.92 16.96
N VAL A 224 -11.98 7.22 17.10
CA VAL A 224 -11.83 5.78 16.79
C VAL A 224 -12.74 4.90 17.65
N ILE A 225 -12.77 5.12 18.96
CA ILE A 225 -13.53 4.30 19.91
C ILE A 225 -15.05 4.36 19.65
N PRO A 226 -15.70 5.54 19.54
CA PRO A 226 -17.14 5.59 19.29
C PRO A 226 -17.52 4.92 17.96
N ASN A 227 -16.71 5.08 16.91
CA ASN A 227 -16.98 4.50 15.60
C ASN A 227 -16.81 2.97 15.57
N PHE A 228 -15.73 2.45 16.16
CA PHE A 228 -15.53 1.02 16.40
C PHE A 228 -16.70 0.39 17.16
N ARG A 229 -17.14 1.03 18.25
CA ARG A 229 -18.28 0.53 19.04
C ARG A 229 -19.59 0.60 18.27
N SER A 230 -19.79 1.66 17.48
CA SER A 230 -20.95 1.79 16.59
C SER A 230 -21.00 0.66 15.56
N TYR A 231 -19.86 0.29 14.98
CA TYR A 231 -19.76 -0.84 14.06
C TYR A 231 -20.19 -2.16 14.71
N TYR A 232 -19.63 -2.55 15.86
CA TYR A 232 -20.00 -3.81 16.53
C TYR A 232 -21.39 -3.78 17.18
N ALA A 233 -21.97 -2.61 17.44
CA ALA A 233 -23.35 -2.46 17.88
C ALA A 233 -24.36 -2.62 16.73
N SER A 234 -23.94 -2.45 15.47
CA SER A 234 -24.77 -2.68 14.30
C SER A 234 -25.01 -4.17 14.06
N THR A 235 -26.15 -4.52 13.47
CA THR A 235 -26.48 -5.90 13.08
C THR A 235 -25.45 -6.46 12.11
N TYR A 236 -24.95 -5.63 11.18
CA TYR A 236 -23.93 -6.05 10.23
C TYR A 236 -22.61 -6.37 10.94
N GLY A 237 -22.07 -5.44 11.72
CA GLY A 237 -20.77 -5.60 12.36
C GLY A 237 -20.76 -6.72 13.41
N SER A 238 -21.84 -6.85 14.20
CA SER A 238 -21.97 -7.94 15.19
C SER A 238 -21.96 -9.33 14.55
N THR A 239 -22.42 -9.44 13.31
CA THR A 239 -22.53 -10.71 12.57
C THR A 239 -21.25 -11.02 11.79
N ASN A 240 -20.69 -10.00 11.14
CA ASN A 240 -19.67 -10.18 10.12
C ASN A 240 -18.24 -9.92 10.58
N GLY A 241 -18.05 -9.02 11.55
CA GLY A 241 -16.76 -8.74 12.17
C GLY A 241 -15.67 -8.20 11.21
N LEU A 242 -14.43 -8.21 11.70
CA LEU A 242 -13.28 -7.60 11.03
C LEU A 242 -12.95 -8.23 9.67
N LYS A 243 -13.24 -9.52 9.48
CA LYS A 243 -12.92 -10.26 8.25
C LYS A 243 -13.50 -9.61 6.98
N LYS A 244 -14.69 -8.99 7.08
CA LYS A 244 -15.28 -8.26 5.95
C LYS A 244 -14.52 -6.98 5.58
N GLY A 245 -13.63 -6.51 6.45
CA GLY A 245 -12.74 -5.38 6.22
C GLY A 245 -11.54 -5.71 5.33
N GLU A 246 -11.35 -6.97 4.90
CA GLU A 246 -10.22 -7.34 4.04
C GLU A 246 -10.26 -6.69 2.67
N LEU A 247 -11.45 -6.33 2.19
CA LEU A 247 -11.60 -5.65 0.92
C LEU A 247 -12.73 -4.63 1.01
N ARG A 248 -12.50 -3.45 0.47
CA ARG A 248 -13.55 -2.48 0.19
C ARG A 248 -14.14 -2.71 -1.20
N GLU A 249 -15.46 -2.56 -1.32
CA GLU A 249 -16.13 -2.61 -2.61
C GLU A 249 -15.45 -1.67 -3.63
N CYS A 250 -15.23 -2.18 -4.83
CA CYS A 250 -14.61 -1.47 -5.92
C CYS A 250 -15.26 -1.91 -7.24
N ASP A 251 -15.90 -1.01 -7.98
CA ASP A 251 -16.56 -1.27 -9.27
C ASP A 251 -17.42 -2.56 -9.29
N GLY A 252 -18.15 -2.79 -8.20
CA GLY A 252 -19.01 -3.97 -8.02
C GLY A 252 -18.26 -5.25 -7.62
N PHE A 253 -16.93 -5.25 -7.55
CA PHE A 253 -16.14 -6.32 -6.96
C PHE A 253 -16.04 -6.12 -5.43
N VAL A 254 -16.41 -7.17 -4.68
CA VAL A 254 -16.40 -7.15 -3.20
C VAL A 254 -15.52 -8.23 -2.59
N GLY A 255 -14.99 -9.18 -3.37
CA GLY A 255 -14.19 -10.30 -2.84
C GLY A 255 -14.91 -11.05 -1.70
N ASN A 256 -14.31 -11.09 -0.51
CA ASN A 256 -14.95 -11.65 0.68
C ASN A 256 -15.82 -10.65 1.47
N SER A 257 -15.79 -9.37 1.10
CA SER A 257 -16.58 -8.29 1.70
C SER A 257 -18.06 -8.35 1.27
N ASP A 258 -18.79 -7.27 1.50
CA ASP A 258 -20.14 -7.02 0.99
C ASP A 258 -20.25 -5.59 0.46
N THR A 259 -21.26 -5.31 -0.35
CA THR A 259 -21.46 -3.95 -0.91
C THR A 259 -21.67 -2.93 0.19
N GLU A 260 -21.24 -1.69 -0.01
CA GLU A 260 -21.48 -0.59 0.95
C GLU A 260 -22.98 -0.42 1.24
N ALA A 261 -23.84 -0.69 0.26
CA ALA A 261 -25.29 -0.69 0.45
C ALA A 261 -25.76 -1.78 1.44
N THR A 262 -25.19 -2.99 1.37
CA THR A 262 -25.49 -4.09 2.30
C THR A 262 -25.03 -3.76 3.72
N GLN A 263 -23.83 -3.19 3.84
CA GLN A 263 -23.27 -2.75 5.12
C GLN A 263 -24.17 -1.71 5.79
N LYS A 264 -24.57 -0.67 5.04
CA LYS A 264 -25.49 0.39 5.49
C LYS A 264 -26.87 -0.15 5.86
N ALA A 265 -27.40 -1.09 5.08
CA ALA A 265 -28.70 -1.73 5.36
C ALA A 265 -28.69 -2.50 6.70
N GLY A 266 -27.54 -3.05 7.09
CA GLY A 266 -27.36 -3.67 8.41
C GLY A 266 -26.92 -2.69 9.52
N GLY A 267 -26.98 -1.39 9.27
CA GLY A 267 -26.74 -0.32 10.24
C GLY A 267 -25.27 0.05 10.46
N ALA A 268 -24.35 -0.43 9.64
CA ALA A 268 -22.93 -0.08 9.72
C ALA A 268 -22.58 1.07 8.75
N ASP A 269 -21.75 2.01 9.20
CA ASP A 269 -20.97 2.85 8.29
C ASP A 269 -19.75 2.05 7.80
N PRO A 270 -19.58 1.81 6.48
CA PRO A 270 -18.44 1.08 5.96
C PRO A 270 -17.08 1.62 6.41
N SER A 271 -16.96 2.94 6.58
CA SER A 271 -15.70 3.54 7.01
C SER A 271 -15.30 3.11 8.43
N HIS A 272 -16.26 2.83 9.31
CA HIS A 272 -15.96 2.36 10.67
C HIS A 272 -15.31 0.97 10.69
N LEU A 273 -15.53 0.15 9.66
CA LEU A 273 -14.89 -1.15 9.52
C LEU A 273 -13.43 -1.02 9.11
N TYR A 274 -13.15 -0.21 8.10
CA TYR A 274 -11.79 -0.13 7.53
C TYR A 274 -10.86 0.74 8.39
N TYR A 275 -11.34 1.90 8.84
CA TYR A 275 -10.53 2.87 9.56
C TYR A 275 -10.53 2.53 11.05
N ASP A 276 -11.67 2.75 11.72
CA ASP A 276 -11.72 2.74 13.18
C ASP A 276 -11.54 1.34 13.78
N THR A 277 -12.24 0.34 13.22
CA THR A 277 -12.12 -1.05 13.67
C THR A 277 -10.75 -1.63 13.32
N GLY A 278 -10.19 -1.27 12.17
CA GLY A 278 -8.81 -1.62 11.80
C GLY A 278 -7.78 -1.04 12.77
N THR A 279 -7.95 0.23 13.17
CA THR A 279 -7.08 0.89 14.16
C THR A 279 -7.14 0.21 15.53
N VAL A 280 -8.34 -0.13 16.01
CA VAL A 280 -8.50 -0.89 17.27
C VAL A 280 -7.89 -2.29 17.15
N ALA A 281 -8.02 -2.97 16.01
CA ALA A 281 -7.40 -4.27 15.78
C ALA A 281 -5.87 -4.19 15.87
N ILE A 282 -5.24 -3.15 15.31
CA ILE A 282 -3.79 -2.95 15.42
C ILE A 282 -3.37 -2.71 16.88
N ALA A 283 -4.07 -1.83 17.60
CA ALA A 283 -3.79 -1.62 19.03
C ALA A 283 -3.97 -2.92 19.85
N TYR A 284 -4.98 -3.73 19.52
CA TYR A 284 -5.24 -5.02 20.15
C TYR A 284 -4.09 -6.01 19.88
N ILE A 285 -3.61 -6.10 18.64
CA ILE A 285 -2.47 -6.93 18.25
C ILE A 285 -1.22 -6.55 19.05
N ILE A 286 -0.89 -5.26 19.09
CA ILE A 286 0.29 -4.72 19.79
C ILE A 286 0.22 -5.08 21.29
N ASN A 287 -0.92 -4.82 21.92
CA ASN A 287 -1.14 -5.11 23.34
C ASN A 287 -1.05 -6.61 23.65
N LYS A 288 -1.77 -7.46 22.91
CA LYS A 288 -1.81 -8.91 23.14
C LYS A 288 -0.48 -9.59 22.89
N ALA A 289 0.28 -9.13 21.91
CA ALA A 289 1.61 -9.66 21.63
C ALA A 289 2.65 -9.21 22.67
N GLY A 290 2.35 -8.17 23.46
CA GLY A 290 3.28 -7.61 24.44
C GLY A 290 4.44 -6.88 23.76
N ILE A 291 4.18 -6.25 22.62
CA ILE A 291 5.14 -5.45 21.85
C ILE A 291 4.76 -3.97 21.90
N THR A 292 5.62 -3.11 21.37
CA THR A 292 5.36 -1.68 21.24
C THR A 292 4.94 -1.30 19.82
N SER A 293 4.29 -0.15 19.64
CA SER A 293 4.05 0.44 18.31
C SER A 293 5.35 0.58 17.51
N GLN A 294 6.43 1.02 18.17
CA GLN A 294 7.74 1.09 17.53
C GLN A 294 8.19 -0.26 16.97
N GLN A 295 8.06 -1.34 17.74
CA GLN A 295 8.43 -2.68 17.29
C GLN A 295 7.57 -3.14 16.12
N PHE A 296 6.25 -2.94 16.20
CA PHE A 296 5.31 -3.31 15.14
C PHE A 296 5.67 -2.65 13.79
N TRP A 297 6.07 -1.37 13.82
CA TRP A 297 6.41 -0.59 12.63
C TRP A 297 7.86 -0.74 12.15
N GLN A 298 8.82 -0.85 13.06
CA GLN A 298 10.25 -0.71 12.74
C GLN A 298 11.05 -2.01 12.85
N SER A 299 10.60 -3.01 13.61
CA SER A 299 11.38 -4.24 13.79
C SER A 299 11.37 -5.10 12.52
N ASN A 300 12.53 -5.63 12.13
CA ASN A 300 12.65 -6.66 11.08
C ASN A 300 12.65 -8.10 11.65
N GLU A 301 12.40 -8.25 12.96
CA GLU A 301 12.32 -9.56 13.62
C GLU A 301 10.90 -10.14 13.53
N LEU A 302 10.76 -11.30 12.90
CA LEU A 302 9.49 -12.03 12.79
C LEU A 302 8.91 -12.32 14.18
N GLY A 303 7.65 -11.94 14.42
CA GLY A 303 6.99 -12.06 15.72
C GLY A 303 7.15 -10.84 16.64
N LYS A 304 7.91 -9.82 16.21
CA LYS A 304 7.93 -8.48 16.83
C LYS A 304 7.53 -7.40 15.82
N GLY A 305 8.12 -7.46 14.63
CA GLY A 305 7.80 -6.60 13.51
C GLY A 305 6.63 -7.12 12.70
N PHE A 306 5.86 -6.21 12.13
CA PHE A 306 4.87 -6.51 11.11
C PHE A 306 5.33 -6.03 9.74
N TRP A 307 5.49 -4.70 9.57
CA TRP A 307 5.71 -4.12 8.24
C TRP A 307 7.07 -4.46 7.62
N ASN A 308 8.12 -4.54 8.44
CA ASN A 308 9.48 -4.88 8.01
C ASN A 308 9.72 -6.40 7.92
N THR A 309 8.74 -7.26 8.22
CA THR A 309 8.90 -8.73 8.14
C THR A 309 8.13 -9.34 6.97
N ILE A 310 7.38 -8.52 6.23
CA ILE A 310 6.57 -8.96 5.11
C ILE A 310 7.47 -9.30 3.93
N VAL A 311 7.34 -10.54 3.49
CA VAL A 311 7.83 -11.04 2.22
C VAL A 311 6.59 -11.18 1.32
N PRO A 312 6.38 -10.26 0.36
CA PRO A 312 5.31 -10.30 -0.63
C PRO A 312 5.00 -11.67 -1.20
N PHE A 313 3.70 -11.97 -1.30
CA PHE A 313 3.22 -13.12 -2.03
C PHE A 313 3.00 -12.79 -3.52
N ASP A 314 3.70 -13.49 -4.39
CA ASP A 314 3.66 -13.32 -5.85
C ASP A 314 2.48 -14.05 -6.53
N GLY A 315 1.75 -14.91 -5.83
CA GLY A 315 0.66 -15.72 -6.40
C GLY A 315 -0.75 -15.11 -6.34
N HIS A 316 -0.91 -13.80 -6.15
CA HIS A 316 -2.24 -13.17 -6.20
C HIS A 316 -2.80 -13.17 -7.62
N ASP A 317 -4.09 -13.52 -7.77
CA ASP A 317 -4.83 -13.24 -8.99
C ASP A 317 -5.22 -11.75 -9.01
N LEU A 318 -4.61 -10.97 -9.90
CA LEU A 318 -4.84 -9.53 -10.00
C LEU A 318 -6.21 -9.15 -10.59
N THR A 319 -6.93 -10.11 -11.15
CA THR A 319 -8.28 -9.91 -11.72
C THR A 319 -9.37 -10.35 -10.74
N THR A 320 -9.22 -11.51 -10.09
CA THR A 320 -10.28 -12.09 -9.24
C THR A 320 -9.89 -12.29 -7.78
N GLY A 321 -8.62 -12.11 -7.43
CA GLY A 321 -8.12 -12.31 -6.08
C GLY A 321 -8.34 -11.16 -5.09
N TYR A 322 -8.22 -11.45 -3.82
CA TYR A 322 -8.34 -10.46 -2.74
C TYR A 322 -7.38 -10.83 -1.60
N PRO A 323 -7.05 -9.89 -0.69
CA PRO A 323 -5.96 -10.08 0.28
C PRO A 323 -6.07 -11.35 1.12
N GLY A 324 -7.30 -11.75 1.46
CA GLY A 324 -7.61 -12.95 2.25
C GLY A 324 -7.24 -14.28 1.59
N GLN A 325 -6.95 -14.31 0.29
CA GLN A 325 -6.51 -15.52 -0.42
C GLN A 325 -5.01 -15.80 -0.28
N CYS A 326 -4.23 -14.85 0.26
CA CYS A 326 -2.84 -15.09 0.62
C CYS A 326 -2.74 -16.35 1.50
N PRO A 327 -1.82 -17.29 1.24
CA PRO A 327 -1.60 -18.44 2.12
C PRO A 327 -1.15 -17.98 3.52
N GLU A 328 -1.55 -18.73 4.56
CA GLU A 328 -1.26 -18.38 5.96
C GLU A 328 0.26 -18.30 6.25
N ASP A 329 1.09 -19.05 5.52
CA ASP A 329 2.55 -19.09 5.67
C ASP A 329 3.30 -18.10 4.76
N LYS A 330 2.59 -17.18 4.08
CA LYS A 330 3.15 -16.20 3.13
C LYS A 330 2.71 -14.76 3.46
N GLY A 331 3.38 -13.80 2.84
CA GLY A 331 2.93 -12.41 2.78
C GLY A 331 2.66 -11.76 4.13
N TRP A 332 1.62 -10.93 4.14
CA TRP A 332 1.12 -10.26 5.35
C TRP A 332 0.61 -11.25 6.40
N LYS A 333 0.03 -12.38 6.00
CA LYS A 333 -0.51 -13.37 6.94
C LYS A 333 0.58 -14.00 7.79
N LYS A 334 1.70 -14.41 7.19
CA LYS A 334 2.84 -14.96 7.92
C LYS A 334 3.31 -14.01 9.03
N SER A 335 3.44 -12.73 8.70
CA SER A 335 3.88 -11.70 9.65
C SER A 335 2.85 -11.49 10.76
N LEU A 336 1.55 -11.41 10.41
CA LEU A 336 0.47 -11.27 11.39
C LEU A 336 0.40 -12.48 12.34
N LEU A 337 0.49 -13.70 11.82
CA LEU A 337 0.42 -14.92 12.64
C LEU A 337 1.62 -15.10 13.55
N ALA A 338 2.81 -14.68 13.09
CA ALA A 338 3.98 -14.70 13.95
C ALA A 338 3.82 -13.77 15.17
N ILE A 339 3.24 -12.58 14.99
CA ILE A 339 3.01 -11.62 16.08
C ILE A 339 1.88 -12.09 16.98
N THR A 340 0.75 -12.47 16.40
CA THR A 340 -0.46 -12.82 17.16
C THR A 340 -0.41 -14.23 17.74
N LYS A 341 0.54 -15.07 17.28
CA LYS A 341 0.75 -16.47 17.71
C LYS A 341 -0.43 -17.41 17.43
N HIS A 342 -1.33 -17.03 16.52
CA HIS A 342 -2.39 -17.90 16.02
C HIS A 342 -1.88 -18.85 14.95
N ALA A 343 -2.57 -19.97 14.74
CA ALA A 343 -2.26 -20.89 13.63
C ALA A 343 -2.86 -20.40 12.31
N THR A 344 -3.97 -19.64 12.35
CA THR A 344 -4.62 -19.07 11.17
C THR A 344 -5.17 -17.66 11.42
N VAL A 345 -5.30 -16.86 10.37
CA VAL A 345 -5.88 -15.51 10.47
C VAL A 345 -7.36 -15.58 10.85
N ALA A 346 -8.05 -16.67 10.49
CA ALA A 346 -9.42 -16.90 10.91
C ALA A 346 -9.55 -17.06 12.44
N GLU A 347 -8.57 -17.69 13.11
CA GLU A 347 -8.54 -17.76 14.57
C GLU A 347 -8.34 -16.38 15.19
N PHE A 348 -7.41 -15.58 14.65
CA PHE A 348 -7.22 -14.19 15.08
C PHE A 348 -8.52 -13.38 14.95
N TYR A 349 -9.19 -13.45 13.80
CA TYR A 349 -10.47 -12.74 13.61
C TYR A 349 -11.52 -13.21 14.60
N ALA A 350 -11.65 -14.52 14.84
CA ALA A 350 -12.61 -15.04 15.80
C ALA A 350 -12.33 -14.55 17.23
N GLU A 351 -11.06 -14.53 17.67
CA GLU A 351 -10.68 -14.01 18.98
C GLU A 351 -10.97 -12.52 19.10
N PHE A 352 -10.53 -11.73 18.11
CA PHE A 352 -10.74 -10.28 18.09
C PHE A 352 -12.23 -9.94 18.08
N ASP A 353 -13.02 -10.57 17.23
CA ASP A 353 -14.46 -10.33 17.12
C ASP A 353 -15.22 -10.74 18.40
N ALA A 354 -14.77 -11.79 19.10
CA ALA A 354 -15.36 -12.18 20.37
C ALA A 354 -15.12 -11.12 21.46
N TRP A 355 -13.91 -10.57 21.55
CA TRP A 355 -13.60 -9.46 22.44
C TRP A 355 -14.37 -8.19 22.04
N ALA A 356 -14.29 -7.81 20.76
CA ALA A 356 -14.82 -6.54 20.25
C ALA A 356 -16.33 -6.38 20.45
N LYS A 357 -17.11 -7.45 20.32
CA LYS A 357 -18.57 -7.45 20.56
C LYS A 357 -18.97 -7.04 21.98
N THR A 358 -18.08 -7.20 22.94
CA THR A 358 -18.36 -6.92 24.37
C THR A 358 -17.49 -5.81 24.93
N ALA A 359 -16.51 -5.31 24.17
CA ALA A 359 -15.57 -4.30 24.61
C ALA A 359 -16.27 -2.97 24.96
N SER A 360 -16.05 -2.52 26.19
CA SER A 360 -16.40 -1.19 26.64
C SER A 360 -15.36 -0.16 26.19
N VAL A 361 -15.68 1.13 26.37
CA VAL A 361 -14.70 2.22 26.18
C VAL A 361 -13.45 1.99 27.05
N ALA A 362 -13.63 1.50 28.28
CA ALA A 362 -12.51 1.24 29.19
C ALA A 362 -11.63 0.09 28.70
N ASP A 363 -12.22 -0.95 28.11
CA ASP A 363 -11.46 -2.08 27.56
C ASP A 363 -10.60 -1.66 26.37
N VAL A 364 -11.13 -0.81 25.48
CA VAL A 364 -10.34 -0.28 24.36
C VAL A 364 -9.23 0.66 24.85
N VAL A 365 -9.48 1.46 25.87
CA VAL A 365 -8.44 2.34 26.45
C VAL A 365 -7.35 1.51 27.15
N ALA A 366 -7.71 0.41 27.80
CA ALA A 366 -6.77 -0.45 28.50
C ALA A 366 -5.76 -1.17 27.58
N ILE A 367 -6.06 -1.30 26.29
CA ILE A 367 -5.11 -1.85 25.30
C ILE A 367 -4.18 -0.79 24.70
N LEU A 368 -4.45 0.50 24.90
CA LEU A 368 -3.61 1.57 24.35
C LEU A 368 -2.32 1.72 25.14
N GLU A 369 -1.23 2.02 24.42
CA GLU A 369 0.01 2.42 25.04
C GLU A 369 -0.12 3.81 25.67
N THR A 370 0.55 4.03 26.81
CA THR A 370 0.55 5.36 27.46
C THR A 370 1.27 6.39 26.60
N GLN A 371 0.84 7.66 26.66
CA GLN A 371 1.53 8.73 25.92
C GLN A 371 3.02 8.82 26.26
N SER A 372 3.43 8.57 27.51
CA SER A 372 4.85 8.61 27.89
C SER A 372 5.67 7.50 27.20
N ALA A 373 5.07 6.33 26.98
CA ALA A 373 5.70 5.26 26.22
C ALA A 373 5.82 5.65 24.75
N ILE A 374 4.77 6.25 24.17
CA ILE A 374 4.79 6.77 22.81
C ILE A 374 5.84 7.87 22.62
N ASP A 375 5.91 8.84 23.54
CA ASP A 375 6.88 9.93 23.51
C ASP A 375 8.32 9.39 23.47
N THR A 376 8.60 8.29 24.19
CA THR A 376 9.89 7.59 24.20
C THR A 376 10.17 6.90 22.87
N GLN A 377 9.19 6.17 22.35
CA GLN A 377 9.28 5.42 21.09
C GLN A 377 9.48 6.30 19.86
N THR A 378 8.98 7.52 19.92
CA THR A 378 8.93 8.49 18.80
C THR A 378 9.92 9.65 18.99
N ALA A 379 10.89 9.51 19.91
CA ALA A 379 11.91 10.53 20.15
C ALA A 379 13.04 10.51 19.11
N GLY A 380 13.29 9.36 18.51
CA GLY A 380 14.34 9.17 17.52
C GLY A 380 13.88 9.43 16.08
N VAL A 381 14.84 9.29 15.16
CA VAL A 381 14.59 9.23 13.72
C VAL A 381 14.73 7.77 13.28
N PHE A 382 13.89 7.37 12.32
CA PHE A 382 13.85 6.02 11.77
C PHE A 382 15.22 5.60 11.22
N ASP A 383 15.69 4.44 11.65
CA ASP A 383 16.94 3.86 11.17
C ASP A 383 16.69 3.10 9.87
N LEU A 384 17.09 3.72 8.74
CA LEU A 384 16.93 3.14 7.41
C LEU A 384 17.62 1.78 7.26
N SER A 385 18.64 1.47 8.08
CA SER A 385 19.32 0.16 8.02
C SER A 385 18.46 -1.00 8.53
N THR A 386 17.38 -0.71 9.26
CA THR A 386 16.40 -1.69 9.72
C THR A 386 15.29 -1.94 8.69
N ALA A 387 15.24 -1.13 7.63
CA ALA A 387 14.18 -1.20 6.64
C ALA A 387 14.38 -2.38 5.67
N THR A 388 13.30 -3.10 5.40
CA THR A 388 13.25 -4.10 4.33
C THR A 388 12.59 -3.51 3.09
N GLU A 389 13.25 -3.56 1.94
CA GLU A 389 12.72 -2.98 0.70
C GLU A 389 11.77 -3.97 0.02
N GLY A 390 10.64 -3.48 -0.53
CA GLY A 390 9.78 -4.31 -1.37
C GLY A 390 10.46 -4.76 -2.67
N THR A 391 11.53 -4.07 -3.07
CA THR A 391 12.35 -4.39 -4.25
C THR A 391 13.28 -5.58 -4.07
N ASP A 392 13.43 -6.12 -2.86
CA ASP A 392 14.17 -7.37 -2.65
C ASP A 392 13.42 -8.59 -3.21
N HIS A 393 12.17 -8.38 -3.65
CA HIS A 393 11.39 -9.32 -4.43
C HIS A 393 11.47 -8.97 -5.90
N ASP A 394 12.36 -9.68 -6.60
CA ASP A 394 12.39 -9.68 -8.06
C ASP A 394 11.14 -10.43 -8.57
N PRO A 395 10.16 -9.76 -9.22
CA PRO A 395 9.01 -10.44 -9.82
C PRO A 395 9.46 -11.40 -10.94
N CYS A 396 10.70 -11.27 -11.43
CA CYS A 396 11.33 -12.18 -12.39
C CYS A 396 12.01 -13.38 -11.74
N GLY A 397 12.10 -13.42 -10.41
CA GLY A 397 12.83 -14.44 -9.63
C GLY A 397 12.06 -15.75 -9.42
N SER A 398 10.76 -15.78 -9.69
CA SER A 398 9.95 -17.00 -9.61
C SER A 398 10.07 -17.82 -10.90
N PRO A 399 10.37 -19.14 -10.82
CA PRO A 399 10.43 -19.97 -12.01
C PRO A 399 9.02 -20.05 -12.59
N LEU A 400 8.85 -19.50 -13.80
CA LEU A 400 7.68 -19.65 -14.64
C LEU A 400 7.15 -21.09 -14.53
N SER A 401 6.10 -21.29 -13.75
CA SER A 401 5.38 -22.56 -13.70
C SER A 401 4.66 -22.74 -15.03
N ALA A 402 5.33 -23.49 -15.91
CA ALA A 402 4.81 -24.32 -16.98
C ALA A 402 3.39 -23.98 -17.50
N GLY A 403 3.33 -23.22 -18.58
CA GLY A 403 2.06 -22.86 -19.21
C GLY A 403 2.14 -22.54 -20.70
N SER A 404 3.10 -23.05 -21.46
CA SER A 404 2.98 -23.26 -22.92
C SER A 404 4.23 -23.95 -23.46
N SER A 405 4.05 -25.17 -23.93
CA SER A 405 5.09 -25.99 -24.55
C SER A 405 5.56 -25.39 -25.89
N LEU A 406 6.55 -24.50 -25.85
CA LEU A 406 7.35 -24.15 -27.05
C LEU A 406 8.71 -24.87 -27.05
N SER A 407 9.16 -25.40 -25.91
CA SER A 407 10.38 -26.21 -25.83
C SER A 407 10.24 -27.59 -26.50
N GLY A 408 9.01 -28.06 -26.75
CA GLY A 408 8.75 -29.32 -27.49
C GLY A 408 8.91 -29.19 -29.00
N VAL A 409 8.77 -27.98 -29.56
CA VAL A 409 8.86 -27.76 -31.01
C VAL A 409 10.31 -27.51 -31.43
N VAL A 410 11.12 -26.84 -30.59
CA VAL A 410 12.52 -26.55 -30.91
C VAL A 410 13.39 -27.82 -30.87
N SER A 411 13.16 -28.75 -29.93
CA SER A 411 13.89 -30.02 -29.90
C SER A 411 13.55 -30.95 -31.07
N ALA A 412 12.32 -30.88 -31.62
CA ALA A 412 11.94 -31.68 -32.79
C ALA A 412 12.53 -31.11 -34.09
N VAL A 413 12.63 -29.79 -34.23
CA VAL A 413 13.21 -29.15 -35.43
C VAL A 413 14.74 -29.26 -35.46
N VAL A 414 15.42 -29.19 -34.31
CA VAL A 414 16.88 -29.39 -34.22
C VAL A 414 17.26 -30.86 -34.42
N ALA A 415 16.46 -31.82 -33.93
CA ALA A 415 16.69 -33.24 -34.22
C ALA A 415 16.46 -33.59 -35.71
N ALA A 416 15.44 -33.02 -36.35
CA ALA A 416 15.18 -33.23 -37.78
C ALA A 416 16.26 -32.61 -38.68
N ALA A 417 16.78 -31.43 -38.34
CA ALA A 417 17.86 -30.79 -39.09
C ALA A 417 19.21 -31.54 -38.95
N THR A 418 19.47 -32.16 -37.80
CA THR A 418 20.72 -32.92 -37.58
C THR A 418 20.72 -34.27 -38.33
N VAL A 419 19.56 -34.90 -38.53
CA VAL A 419 19.43 -36.14 -39.30
C VAL A 419 19.56 -35.89 -40.82
N VAL A 420 19.08 -34.74 -41.32
CA VAL A 420 19.19 -34.41 -42.76
C VAL A 420 20.61 -34.00 -43.17
N LEU A 421 21.41 -33.42 -42.26
CA LEU A 421 22.82 -33.08 -42.52
C LEU A 421 23.81 -34.24 -42.26
N ALA A 422 23.40 -35.30 -41.55
CA ALA A 422 24.21 -36.51 -41.38
C ALA A 422 23.98 -37.56 -42.49
N GLY A 423 22.95 -37.39 -43.33
CA GLY A 423 22.57 -38.33 -44.39
C GLY A 423 23.11 -38.04 -45.80
N THR A 424 23.82 -36.94 -46.03
CA THR A 424 24.31 -36.55 -47.37
C THR A 424 25.82 -36.42 -47.48
N GLY A 425 26.57 -37.02 -46.55
CA GLY A 425 28.02 -36.95 -46.51
C GLY A 425 28.72 -38.31 -46.39
N ARG A 426 28.52 -39.23 -47.34
CA ARG A 426 29.49 -40.29 -47.67
C ARG A 426 29.13 -41.02 -48.99
N ALA A 427 30.04 -40.88 -49.96
CA ALA A 427 30.20 -41.59 -51.24
C ALA A 427 29.17 -41.32 -52.33
#